data_AF-A0A2N2PZM2-F1
#
_entry.id   AF-A0A2N2PZM2-F1
#
_cell.length_a   1.000
_cell.length_b   1.000
_cell.length_c   1.000
_cell.angle_alpha   90.00
_cell.angle_beta   90.00
_cell.angle_gamma   90.00
#
_symmetry.space_group_name_H-M   'P 1'
#
loop_
_entity.id
_entity.type
_entity.pdbx_description
1 polymer ?
#
loop_
_entity_poly.entity_id
_entity_poly.type
_entity_poly.pdbx_seq_one_letter_code
_entity_poly.pdbx_strand_id
1 'polypeptide(L)'
;MSTRHIDREAVRQVIAEEAAYWDTTDTADLMEQETEWLTFKPSSRYDRCGHCGAKMQPRQVDLRLSGGRVILRRVTQYVCFTPGCKQTRLFPAAAALADQIEALVRRTAVGVDEMLASPWAQTAQVRESDAEYMTGETGQS
;
A
#
# COMPACT_ATOMS: atom_id res chain seq x y z
N MET A 1 4.86 -48.92 -30.89
CA MET A 1 5.23 -48.06 -29.75
C MET A 1 6.31 -48.79 -28.96
N SER A 2 7.57 -48.36 -29.05
CA SER A 2 8.68 -49.02 -28.36
C SER A 2 8.72 -48.55 -26.91
N THR A 3 8.39 -49.43 -25.99
CA THR A 3 8.62 -49.24 -24.55
C THR A 3 10.11 -49.36 -24.30
N ARG A 4 10.76 -48.26 -23.89
CA ARG A 4 12.15 -48.30 -23.44
C ARG A 4 12.20 -49.18 -22.20
N HIS A 5 12.82 -50.36 -22.33
CA HIS A 5 13.13 -51.21 -21.18
C HIS A 5 14.20 -50.49 -20.36
N ILE A 6 13.86 -50.08 -19.15
CA ILE A 6 14.82 -49.54 -18.19
C ILE A 6 15.43 -50.74 -17.49
N ASP A 7 16.71 -50.99 -17.74
CA ASP A 7 17.48 -51.95 -16.99
C ASP A 7 17.64 -51.44 -15.55
N ARG A 8 16.84 -52.02 -14.66
CA ARG A 8 16.81 -51.63 -13.25
C ARG A 8 18.11 -51.92 -12.52
N GLU A 9 18.88 -52.90 -12.98
CA GLU A 9 20.13 -53.26 -12.33
C GLU A 9 21.23 -52.29 -12.72
N ALA A 10 21.29 -51.90 -14.01
CA ALA A 10 22.15 -50.81 -14.45
C ALA A 10 21.87 -49.49 -13.71
N VAL A 11 20.59 -49.17 -13.47
CA VAL A 11 20.21 -47.97 -12.70
C VAL A 11 20.68 -48.07 -11.24
N ARG A 12 20.55 -49.24 -10.59
CA ARG A 12 21.02 -49.44 -9.22
C ARG A 12 22.52 -49.30 -9.10
N GLN A 13 23.25 -49.82 -10.07
CA GLN A 13 24.70 -49.69 -10.09
C GLN A 13 25.14 -48.23 -10.19
N VAL A 14 24.54 -47.45 -11.10
CA VAL A 14 24.83 -46.00 -11.22
C VAL A 14 24.53 -45.26 -9.92
N ILE A 15 23.41 -45.56 -9.25
CA ILE A 15 23.06 -44.96 -7.96
C ILE A 15 24.11 -45.31 -6.88
N ALA A 16 24.56 -46.57 -6.83
CA ALA A 16 25.56 -47.00 -5.87
C ALA A 16 26.93 -46.36 -6.11
N GLU A 17 27.33 -46.23 -7.39
CA GLU A 17 28.57 -45.56 -7.79
C GLU A 17 28.53 -44.06 -7.46
N GLU A 18 27.41 -43.38 -7.73
CA GLU A 18 27.22 -41.97 -7.40
C GLU A 18 27.20 -41.74 -5.88
N ALA A 19 26.52 -42.60 -5.12
CA ALA A 19 26.52 -42.52 -3.66
C ALA A 19 27.94 -42.66 -3.08
N ALA A 20 28.73 -43.63 -3.57
CA ALA A 20 30.11 -43.82 -3.13
C ALA A 20 31.03 -42.64 -3.47
N TYR A 21 30.78 -42.00 -4.62
CA TYR A 21 31.46 -40.75 -4.99
C TYR A 21 31.14 -39.64 -3.99
N TRP A 22 29.86 -39.38 -3.70
CA TRP A 22 29.46 -38.30 -2.78
C TRP A 22 29.88 -38.55 -1.33
N ASP A 23 29.95 -39.80 -0.88
CA ASP A 23 30.43 -40.16 0.47
C ASP A 23 31.92 -39.82 0.67
N THR A 24 32.70 -39.74 -0.41
CA THR A 24 34.16 -39.55 -0.36
C THR A 24 34.63 -38.21 -0.93
N THR A 25 33.74 -37.49 -1.61
CA THR A 25 34.06 -36.20 -2.25
C THR A 25 33.96 -35.07 -1.23
N ASP A 26 35.10 -34.46 -0.92
CA ASP A 26 35.10 -33.19 -0.20
C ASP A 26 34.58 -32.08 -1.12
N THR A 27 33.48 -31.46 -0.72
CA THR A 27 32.83 -30.37 -1.47
C THR A 27 33.23 -28.99 -0.97
N ALA A 28 34.16 -28.91 0.00
CA ALA A 28 34.67 -27.64 0.52
C ALA A 28 35.16 -26.72 -0.62
N ASP A 29 35.98 -27.25 -1.53
CA ASP A 29 36.49 -26.50 -2.69
C ASP A 29 35.39 -26.03 -3.66
N LEU A 30 34.24 -26.71 -3.71
CA LEU A 30 33.07 -26.29 -4.51
C LEU A 30 32.26 -25.19 -3.82
N MET A 31 32.26 -25.18 -2.48
CA MET A 31 31.60 -24.17 -1.65
C MET A 31 32.44 -22.90 -1.49
N GLU A 32 33.77 -23.00 -1.68
CA GLU A 32 34.71 -21.88 -1.61
C GLU A 32 34.76 -21.03 -2.89
N GLN A 33 34.11 -21.46 -3.97
CA GLN A 33 33.94 -20.60 -5.14
C GLN A 33 33.11 -19.38 -4.75
N GLU A 34 33.71 -18.19 -4.87
CA GLU A 34 33.09 -16.90 -4.58
C GLU A 34 31.74 -16.81 -5.29
N THR A 35 30.68 -17.06 -4.54
CA THR A 35 29.33 -16.85 -5.02
C THR A 35 29.13 -15.36 -4.99
N GLU A 36 29.11 -14.73 -6.16
CA GLU A 36 28.78 -13.32 -6.27
C GLU A 36 27.33 -13.15 -5.76
N TRP A 37 27.20 -12.64 -4.53
CA TRP A 37 25.91 -12.42 -3.91
C TRP A 37 25.18 -11.33 -4.67
N LEU A 38 24.28 -11.73 -5.57
CA LEU A 38 23.39 -10.82 -6.27
C LEU A 38 22.51 -10.09 -5.24
N THR A 39 22.91 -8.87 -4.91
CA THR A 39 22.16 -8.02 -4.00
C THR A 39 21.00 -7.42 -4.77
N PHE A 40 19.85 -8.07 -4.74
CA PHE A 40 18.63 -7.52 -5.32
C PHE A 40 18.21 -6.27 -4.54
N LYS A 41 18.45 -5.08 -5.11
CA LYS A 41 17.80 -3.87 -4.61
C LYS A 41 16.30 -4.02 -4.81
N PRO A 42 15.48 -3.96 -3.76
CA PRO A 42 14.03 -3.97 -3.92
C PRO A 42 13.64 -2.85 -4.87
N SER A 43 13.02 -3.19 -6.00
CA SER A 43 12.51 -2.17 -6.92
C SER A 43 11.52 -1.29 -6.14
N SER A 44 11.64 0.04 -6.23
CA SER A 44 10.78 1.04 -5.57
C SER A 44 9.37 1.10 -6.17
N ARG A 45 8.77 -0.07 -6.38
CA ARG A 45 7.46 -0.23 -6.99
C ARG A 45 6.38 0.28 -6.03
N TYR A 46 5.88 1.47 -6.34
CA TYR A 46 4.84 2.15 -5.55
C TYR A 46 3.50 1.42 -5.54
N ASP A 47 3.30 0.46 -6.45
CA ASP A 47 2.12 -0.40 -6.53
C ASP A 47 2.21 -1.64 -5.62
N ARG A 48 3.26 -1.76 -4.78
CA ARG A 48 3.42 -2.86 -3.81
C ARG A 48 3.43 -2.37 -2.37
N CYS A 49 2.87 -3.21 -1.50
CA CYS A 49 2.86 -2.96 -0.07
C CYS A 49 4.27 -3.12 0.51
N GLY A 50 4.75 -2.10 1.23
CA GLY A 50 6.05 -2.16 1.90
C GLY A 50 6.12 -3.16 3.06
N HIS A 51 4.97 -3.68 3.52
CA HIS A 51 4.92 -4.66 4.62
C HIS A 51 4.85 -6.10 4.12
N CYS A 52 3.88 -6.44 3.26
CA CYS A 52 3.67 -7.82 2.79
C CYS A 52 4.09 -8.07 1.34
N GLY A 53 4.57 -7.06 0.60
CA GLY A 53 4.99 -7.18 -0.80
C GLY A 53 3.87 -7.39 -1.83
N ALA A 54 2.62 -7.56 -1.37
CA ALA A 54 1.45 -7.74 -2.23
C ALA A 54 1.14 -6.49 -3.05
N LYS A 55 0.51 -6.67 -4.20
CA LYS A 55 0.06 -5.57 -5.06
C LYS A 55 -1.03 -4.76 -4.35
N MET A 56 -0.86 -3.46 -4.28
CA MET A 56 -1.87 -2.54 -3.75
C MET A 56 -2.82 -2.11 -4.86
N GLN A 57 -4.08 -1.87 -4.50
CA GLN A 57 -5.09 -1.40 -5.44
C GLN A 57 -5.33 0.11 -5.26
N PRO A 58 -5.43 0.87 -6.36
CA PRO A 58 -5.75 2.30 -6.29
C PRO A 58 -7.24 2.51 -5.99
N ARG A 59 -7.54 3.53 -5.19
CA ARG A 59 -8.88 4.10 -5.00
C ARG A 59 -8.79 5.62 -4.97
N GLN A 60 -9.87 6.30 -5.35
CA GLN A 60 -9.99 7.76 -5.24
C GLN A 60 -10.58 8.13 -3.88
N VAL A 61 -9.96 9.09 -3.20
CA VAL A 61 -10.44 9.63 -1.91
C VAL A 61 -10.34 11.15 -1.90
N ASP A 62 -11.11 11.79 -1.02
CA ASP A 62 -10.94 13.21 -0.72
C ASP A 62 -10.12 13.34 0.57
N LEU A 63 -8.99 14.04 0.50
CA LEU A 63 -8.10 14.25 1.63
C LEU A 63 -8.38 15.63 2.24
N ARG A 64 -8.79 15.64 3.51
CA ARG A 64 -8.97 16.86 4.30
C ARG A 64 -7.67 17.18 5.02
N LEU A 65 -7.13 18.37 4.77
CA LEU A 65 -5.91 18.88 5.37
C LEU A 65 -6.24 20.04 6.32
N SER A 66 -5.33 20.28 7.26
CA SER A 66 -5.34 21.44 8.17
C SER A 66 -6.68 21.60 8.91
N GLY A 67 -7.16 20.52 9.53
CA GLY A 67 -8.43 20.50 10.27
C GLY A 67 -9.67 20.66 9.39
N GLY A 68 -9.56 20.45 8.07
CA GLY A 68 -10.67 20.58 7.12
C GLY A 68 -10.72 21.91 6.36
N ARG A 69 -9.75 22.81 6.57
CA ARG A 69 -9.64 24.09 5.86
C ARG A 69 -9.33 23.91 4.37
N VAL A 70 -8.62 22.84 4.02
CA VAL A 70 -8.27 22.52 2.64
C VAL A 70 -8.73 21.11 2.32
N ILE A 71 -9.35 20.92 1.15
CA ILE A 71 -9.79 19.61 0.67
C ILE A 71 -9.13 19.34 -0.68
N LEU A 72 -8.26 18.34 -0.72
CA LEU A 72 -7.76 17.77 -1.96
C LEU A 72 -8.74 16.71 -2.45
N ARG A 73 -9.42 16.99 -3.57
CA ARG A 73 -10.43 16.10 -4.12
C ARG A 73 -9.83 15.05 -5.03
N ARG A 74 -10.41 13.85 -5.03
CA ARG A 74 -10.09 12.74 -5.96
C ARG A 74 -8.58 12.46 -6.01
N VAL A 75 -7.95 12.34 -4.86
CA VAL A 75 -6.55 11.91 -4.76
C VAL A 75 -6.47 10.40 -4.80
N THR A 76 -5.45 9.88 -5.48
CA THR A 76 -5.23 8.44 -5.58
C THR A 76 -4.56 7.93 -4.31
N GLN A 77 -5.21 6.97 -3.66
CA GLN A 77 -4.69 6.23 -2.52
C GLN A 77 -4.56 4.74 -2.89
N TYR A 78 -3.40 4.16 -2.64
CA TYR A 78 -3.18 2.73 -2.70
C TYR A 78 -3.57 2.07 -1.38
N VAL A 79 -4.29 0.97 -1.47
CA VAL A 79 -4.70 0.15 -0.32
C VAL A 79 -4.24 -1.28 -0.51
N CYS A 80 -3.63 -1.85 0.53
CA CYS A 80 -3.34 -3.27 0.59
C CYS A 80 -4.57 -4.02 1.09
N PHE A 81 -4.99 -5.06 0.37
CA PHE A 81 -6.14 -5.90 0.70
C PHE A 81 -5.73 -7.28 1.23
N THR A 82 -4.44 -7.51 1.48
CA THR A 82 -3.98 -8.77 2.07
C THR A 82 -4.58 -8.92 3.47
N PRO A 83 -5.21 -10.06 3.81
CA PRO A 83 -5.74 -10.29 5.15
C PRO A 83 -4.70 -10.02 6.24
N GLY A 84 -5.05 -9.25 7.26
CA GLY A 84 -4.14 -8.84 8.33
C GLY A 84 -3.23 -7.65 8.00
N CYS A 85 -3.09 -7.25 6.72
CA CYS A 85 -2.33 -6.07 6.31
C CYS A 85 -3.26 -4.88 6.08
N LYS A 86 -3.15 -3.83 6.90
CA LYS A 86 -3.98 -2.61 6.81
C LYS A 86 -3.23 -1.40 6.24
N GLN A 87 -2.20 -1.65 5.45
CA GLN A 87 -1.35 -0.59 4.91
C GLN A 87 -2.07 0.20 3.81
N THR A 88 -1.99 1.53 3.92
CA THR A 88 -2.46 2.45 2.90
C THR A 88 -1.40 3.49 2.60
N ARG A 89 -1.37 4.01 1.38
CA ARG A 89 -0.39 5.01 0.96
C ARG A 89 -1.00 5.94 -0.07
N LEU A 90 -0.73 7.23 -0.01
CA LEU A 90 -1.07 8.13 -1.10
C LEU A 90 -0.12 7.92 -2.29
N PHE A 91 -0.61 8.18 -3.50
CA PHE A 91 0.25 8.28 -4.68
C PHE A 91 1.35 9.33 -4.43
N PRO A 92 2.62 9.09 -4.80
CA PRO A 92 3.74 9.95 -4.41
C PRO A 92 3.54 11.44 -4.70
N ALA A 93 2.98 11.79 -5.86
CA ALA A 93 2.70 13.19 -6.20
C ALA A 93 1.62 13.82 -5.30
N ALA A 94 0.60 13.04 -4.93
CA ALA A 94 -0.46 13.51 -4.02
C ALA A 94 0.06 13.66 -2.59
N ALA A 95 0.94 12.76 -2.14
CA ALA A 95 1.61 12.88 -0.84
C ALA A 95 2.46 14.16 -0.77
N ALA A 96 3.31 14.38 -1.78
CA ALA A 96 4.16 15.57 -1.85
C ALA A 96 3.34 16.88 -1.87
N LEU A 97 2.23 16.91 -2.62
CA LEU A 97 1.33 18.07 -2.64
C LEU A 97 0.68 18.32 -1.27
N ALA A 98 0.21 17.25 -0.60
CA ALA A 98 -0.38 17.36 0.73
C ALA A 98 0.61 17.94 1.75
N ASP A 99 1.86 17.46 1.73
CA ASP A 99 2.93 17.95 2.60
C ASP A 99 3.26 19.42 2.34
N GLN A 100 3.31 19.83 1.07
CA GLN A 100 3.54 21.24 0.70
C GLN A 100 2.43 22.16 1.19
N ILE A 101 1.16 21.73 1.07
CA ILE A 101 0.00 22.49 1.53
C ILE A 101 0.02 22.61 3.06
N GLU A 102 0.23 21.51 3.78
CA GLU A 102 0.36 21.53 5.24
C GLU A 102 1.49 22.48 5.69
N ALA A 103 2.65 22.41 5.04
CA ALA A 103 3.77 23.30 5.33
C ALA A 103 3.47 24.77 5.01
N LEU A 104 2.69 25.04 3.96
CA LEU A 104 2.26 26.40 3.61
C LEU A 104 1.28 26.93 4.65
N VAL A 105 0.24 26.15 4.99
CA VAL A 105 -0.78 26.53 5.97
C VAL A 105 -0.17 26.77 7.34
N ARG A 106 0.77 25.93 7.78
CA ARG A 106 1.48 26.15 9.07
C ARG A 106 2.27 27.46 9.09
N ARG A 107 2.87 27.85 7.96
CA ARG A 107 3.62 29.11 7.83
C ARG A 107 2.71 30.33 7.80
N THR A 108 1.52 30.22 7.20
CA THR A 108 0.57 31.34 7.07
C THR A 108 -0.41 31.45 8.23
N ALA A 109 -0.64 30.37 8.98
CA ALA A 109 -1.56 30.34 10.13
C ALA A 109 -1.04 31.12 11.35
N VAL A 110 0.21 31.60 11.34
CA VAL A 110 0.79 32.47 12.39
C VAL A 110 0.06 33.83 12.48
N GLY A 111 -0.83 34.18 11.54
CA GLY A 111 -1.58 35.45 11.56
C GLY A 111 -3.09 35.39 11.75
N VAL A 112 -3.72 34.21 11.95
CA VAL A 112 -5.20 34.10 11.96
C VAL A 112 -5.79 33.72 13.32
N ASP A 113 -5.01 33.08 14.20
CA ASP A 113 -5.49 32.79 15.57
C ASP A 113 -5.65 34.05 16.44
N GLU A 114 -4.98 35.17 16.10
CA GLU A 114 -5.19 36.46 16.77
C GLU A 114 -6.48 37.18 16.32
N MET A 115 -7.03 36.85 15.15
CA MET A 115 -8.30 37.45 14.67
C MET A 115 -9.55 36.69 15.14
N LEU A 116 -9.44 35.40 15.46
CA LEU A 116 -10.55 34.58 15.94
C LEU A 116 -10.76 34.62 17.46
N ALA A 117 -9.87 35.29 18.20
CA ALA A 117 -10.10 35.72 19.59
C ALA A 117 -11.00 36.97 19.69
N SER A 118 -11.61 37.41 18.58
CA SER A 118 -12.59 38.49 18.60
C SER A 118 -13.93 38.00 19.17
N PRO A 119 -14.49 38.68 20.19
CA PRO A 119 -15.78 38.31 20.81
C PRO A 119 -16.99 38.31 19.86
N TRP A 120 -16.82 38.80 18.63
CA TRP A 120 -17.90 39.01 17.67
C TRP A 120 -18.12 37.82 16.70
N ALA A 121 -17.29 36.78 16.74
CA ALA A 121 -17.39 35.62 15.82
C ALA A 121 -18.45 34.57 16.22
N GLN A 122 -19.28 34.83 17.24
CA GLN A 122 -20.27 33.87 17.77
C GLN A 122 -21.66 33.92 17.10
N THR A 123 -21.85 34.62 15.98
CA THR A 123 -23.18 34.80 15.35
C THR A 123 -23.46 33.95 14.11
N ALA A 124 -22.69 32.88 13.83
CA ALA A 124 -23.07 31.91 12.80
C ALA A 124 -23.70 30.66 13.44
N GLN A 125 -24.93 30.85 13.93
CA GLN A 125 -25.79 29.76 14.41
C GLN A 125 -26.08 28.76 13.29
N VAL A 126 -25.84 27.50 13.63
CA VAL A 126 -26.59 26.28 13.25
C VAL A 126 -27.85 26.54 12.43
N ARG A 127 -27.88 26.05 11.19
CA ARG A 127 -29.12 25.69 10.50
C ARG A 127 -29.20 24.17 10.46
N GLU A 128 -29.88 23.61 11.46
CA GLU A 128 -30.56 22.32 11.33
C GLU A 128 -31.57 22.45 10.20
N SER A 129 -31.43 21.63 9.17
CA SER A 129 -32.48 21.44 8.18
C SER A 129 -33.33 20.26 8.62
N ASP A 130 -34.47 20.57 9.22
CA ASP A 130 -35.53 19.63 9.53
C ASP A 130 -35.97 18.90 8.26
N ALA A 131 -35.75 17.59 8.27
CA ALA A 131 -36.39 16.66 7.37
C ALA A 131 -37.73 16.28 8.00
N GLU A 132 -38.82 16.95 7.63
CA GLU A 132 -40.15 16.49 8.03
C GLU A 132 -41.24 16.82 6.97
N TYR A 133 -41.74 15.73 6.38
CA TYR A 133 -43.10 15.49 5.87
C TYR A 133 -43.59 16.18 4.57
N MET A 134 -43.63 15.38 3.50
CA MET A 134 -44.60 15.50 2.41
C MET A 134 -45.81 14.59 2.70
N THR A 135 -46.84 15.10 3.38
CA THR A 135 -48.19 14.53 3.32
C THR A 135 -49.01 15.32 2.31
N GLY A 136 -49.21 14.74 1.13
CA GLY A 136 -50.15 15.23 0.14
C GLY A 136 -51.54 14.70 0.45
N GLU A 137 -52.39 15.55 1.04
CA GLU A 137 -53.85 15.42 0.97
C GLU A 137 -54.43 16.81 0.70
N THR A 138 -54.84 17.07 -0.54
CA THR A 138 -55.75 18.16 -0.89
C THR A 138 -57.11 17.56 -1.20
N GLY A 139 -58.09 17.89 -0.36
CA GLY A 139 -59.49 17.55 -0.58
C GLY A 139 -60.23 18.54 -1.48
N GLN A 140 -61.40 18.05 -1.91
CA GLN A 140 -62.63 18.78 -2.28
C GLN A 140 -62.65 19.56 -3.60
N SER A 141 -63.37 18.97 -4.56
CA SER A 141 -64.63 19.52 -5.09
C SER A 141 -65.49 18.38 -5.62
#